data_AF-A0A9X3IP89-F1
#
_entry.id   AF-A0A9X3IP89-F1
#
_cell.length_a   1.000
_cell.length_b   1.000
_cell.length_c   1.000
_cell.angle_alpha   90.00
_cell.angle_beta   90.00
_cell.angle_gamma   90.00
#
_symmetry.space_group_name_H-M   'P 1'
#
loop_
_entity.id
_entity.type
_entity.pdbx_description
1 polymer ?
#
loop_
_entity_poly.entity_id
_entity_poly.type
_entity_poly.pdbx_seq_one_letter_code
_entity_poly.pdbx_strand_id
1 'polypeptide(L)'
;MQAFDFDKNISILRQAKGQAIPWHETTYPSYTADILTFAQSYFKSDEYDRNFDRTLRQHQFHEGLAEADVAQLANTSQDYSLIRAIVSAIIRGEKYTPGMWQALVQNGILLDLLVRERDLKQKA
;
A
#
# COMPACT_ATOMS: atom_id res chain seq x y z
N MET A 1 -1.61 -19.43 -3.46
CA MET A 1 -1.72 -17.96 -3.53
C MET A 1 -1.40 -17.55 -4.96
N GLN A 2 -1.81 -16.35 -5.38
CA GLN A 2 -1.64 -15.89 -6.76
C GLN A 2 -0.38 -15.01 -6.88
N ALA A 3 0.35 -15.13 -8.00
CA ALA A 3 1.45 -14.22 -8.30
C ALA A 3 0.95 -12.77 -8.43
N PHE A 4 1.63 -11.84 -7.76
CA PHE A 4 1.33 -10.42 -7.87
C PHE A 4 2.05 -9.81 -9.08
N ASP A 5 1.30 -9.16 -9.95
CA ASP A 5 1.84 -8.43 -11.10
C ASP A 5 2.18 -7.00 -10.67
N PHE A 6 3.45 -6.78 -10.30
CA PHE A 6 3.91 -5.47 -9.87
C PHE A 6 3.78 -4.41 -10.97
N ASP A 7 4.17 -4.71 -12.21
CA ASP A 7 4.24 -3.70 -13.27
C ASP A 7 2.85 -3.22 -13.70
N LYS A 8 1.88 -4.14 -13.75
CA LYS A 8 0.47 -3.77 -13.96
C LYS A 8 -0.04 -2.86 -12.85
N ASN A 9 0.18 -3.23 -11.59
CA ASN A 9 -0.37 -2.51 -10.44
C ASN A 9 0.35 -1.16 -10.18
N ILE A 10 1.66 -1.09 -10.43
CA ILE A 10 2.43 0.16 -10.47
C ILE A 10 1.86 1.10 -11.53
N SER A 11 1.48 0.57 -12.70
CA SER A 11 0.88 1.39 -13.76
C SER A 11 -0.48 1.96 -13.35
N ILE A 12 -1.32 1.17 -12.66
CA ILE A 12 -2.58 1.65 -12.08
C ILE A 12 -2.33 2.80 -11.10
N LEU A 13 -1.43 2.61 -10.12
CA LEU A 13 -1.14 3.64 -9.12
C LEU A 13 -0.49 4.89 -9.74
N ARG A 14 0.34 4.73 -10.78
CA ARG A 14 0.93 5.85 -11.51
C ARG A 14 -0.12 6.71 -12.22
N GLN A 15 -1.14 6.10 -12.79
CA GLN A 15 -2.25 6.82 -13.42
C GLN A 15 -3.14 7.53 -12.40
N ALA A 16 -3.32 6.92 -11.22
CA ALA A 16 -4.14 7.49 -10.15
C ALA A 16 -3.42 8.61 -9.35
N LYS A 17 -2.09 8.65 -9.36
CA LYS A 17 -1.30 9.67 -8.65
C LYS A 17 -1.71 11.08 -9.08
N GLY A 18 -1.96 11.95 -8.11
CA GLY A 18 -2.38 13.33 -8.32
C GLY A 18 -3.82 13.51 -8.84
N GLN A 19 -4.55 12.43 -9.12
CA GLN A 19 -5.96 12.52 -9.53
C GLN A 19 -6.87 12.70 -8.32
N ALA A 20 -7.91 13.52 -8.46
CA ALA A 20 -8.91 13.66 -7.41
C ALA A 20 -9.73 12.37 -7.27
N ILE A 21 -9.73 11.74 -6.08
CA ILE A 21 -10.66 10.66 -5.76
C ILE A 21 -11.80 11.30 -4.95
N PRO A 22 -13.02 11.43 -5.49
CA PRO A 22 -14.06 12.19 -4.84
C PRO A 22 -14.65 11.44 -3.63
N TRP A 23 -15.08 12.21 -2.64
CA TRP A 23 -15.99 11.75 -1.59
C TRP A 23 -17.39 12.18 -1.99
N HIS A 24 -18.29 11.22 -2.04
CA HIS A 24 -19.72 11.51 -2.11
C HIS A 24 -20.30 11.37 -0.69
N GLU A 25 -21.63 11.39 -0.55
CA GLU A 25 -22.31 11.21 0.73
C GLU A 25 -22.24 9.74 1.21
N THR A 26 -21.03 9.18 1.25
CA THR A 26 -20.71 7.78 1.53
C THR A 26 -19.62 7.67 2.58
N THR A 27 -19.52 6.50 3.22
CA THR A 27 -18.50 6.22 4.25
C THR A 27 -17.09 6.08 3.66
N TYR A 28 -16.98 5.71 2.38
CA TYR A 28 -15.70 5.51 1.70
C TYR A 28 -15.57 6.44 0.48
N PRO A 29 -14.35 6.81 0.08
CA PRO A 29 -14.09 7.50 -1.18
C PRO A 29 -14.52 6.65 -2.38
N SER A 30 -14.85 7.31 -3.49
CA SER A 30 -15.26 6.64 -4.72
C SER A 30 -14.04 6.16 -5.52
N TYR A 31 -13.45 5.07 -5.06
CA TYR A 31 -12.32 4.43 -5.72
C TYR A 31 -12.70 3.89 -7.11
N THR A 32 -11.81 4.07 -8.07
CA THR A 32 -11.97 3.46 -9.40
C THR A 32 -11.89 1.94 -9.30
N ALA A 33 -12.49 1.24 -10.28
CA ALA A 33 -12.40 -0.22 -10.35
C ALA A 33 -10.93 -0.72 -10.38
N ASP A 34 -10.02 0.08 -10.94
CA ASP A 34 -8.60 -0.25 -11.00
C ASP A 34 -7.93 -0.23 -9.62
N ILE A 35 -8.20 0.79 -8.79
CA ILE A 35 -7.68 0.87 -7.41
C ILE A 35 -8.22 -0.30 -6.58
N LEU A 36 -9.51 -0.62 -6.74
CA LEU A 36 -10.13 -1.76 -6.06
C LEU A 36 -9.52 -3.09 -6.52
N THR A 37 -9.26 -3.23 -7.82
CA THR A 37 -8.61 -4.41 -8.40
C THR A 37 -7.18 -4.56 -7.88
N PHE A 38 -6.42 -3.45 -7.80
CA PHE A 38 -5.09 -3.44 -7.21
C PHE A 38 -5.14 -3.98 -5.77
N ALA A 39 -5.96 -3.38 -4.90
CA ALA A 39 -6.04 -3.78 -3.50
C ALA A 39 -6.45 -5.25 -3.34
N GLN A 40 -7.42 -5.71 -4.14
CA GLN A 40 -7.86 -7.10 -4.13
C GLN A 40 -6.76 -8.06 -4.62
N SER A 41 -6.03 -7.68 -5.67
CA SER A 41 -4.94 -8.50 -6.20
C SER A 41 -3.79 -8.61 -5.22
N TYR A 42 -3.43 -7.50 -4.55
CA TYR A 42 -2.40 -7.49 -3.53
C TYR A 42 -2.80 -8.39 -2.36
N PHE A 43 -4.00 -8.21 -1.80
CA PHE A 43 -4.53 -9.00 -0.68
C PHE A 43 -4.55 -10.52 -0.93
N LYS A 44 -4.80 -10.95 -2.17
CA LYS A 44 -4.84 -12.38 -2.55
C LYS A 44 -3.47 -12.96 -2.89
N SER A 45 -2.44 -12.12 -2.99
CA SER A 45 -1.12 -12.53 -3.46
C SER A 45 -0.19 -13.01 -2.35
N ASP A 46 0.93 -13.59 -2.75
CA ASP A 46 2.05 -13.93 -1.86
C ASP A 46 2.73 -12.71 -1.23
N GLU A 47 2.54 -11.52 -1.81
CA GLU A 47 3.03 -10.25 -1.26
C GLU A 47 2.19 -9.79 -0.07
N TYR A 48 0.97 -10.26 0.12
CA TYR A 48 0.23 -9.86 1.31
C TYR A 48 0.82 -10.53 2.55
N ASP A 49 1.41 -9.74 3.46
CA ASP A 49 1.84 -10.23 4.76
C ASP A 49 0.61 -10.44 5.65
N ARG A 50 0.21 -11.70 5.83
CA ARG A 50 -0.92 -12.07 6.70
C ARG A 50 -0.69 -11.76 8.17
N ASN A 51 0.57 -11.57 8.58
CA ASN A 51 1.00 -11.26 9.93
C ASN A 51 1.58 -9.85 10.02
N PHE A 52 1.18 -8.92 9.14
CA PHE A 52 1.74 -7.57 9.06
C PHE A 52 1.78 -6.87 10.44
N ASP A 53 0.75 -7.03 11.29
CA ASP A 53 0.73 -6.47 12.65
C ASP A 53 1.93 -6.95 13.50
N ARG A 54 2.27 -8.23 13.40
CA ARG A 54 3.41 -8.80 14.12
C ARG A 54 4.72 -8.27 13.55
N THR A 55 4.84 -8.23 12.22
CA THR A 55 6.04 -7.72 11.53
C THR A 55 6.28 -6.25 11.91
N LEU A 56 5.25 -5.40 11.83
CA LEU A 56 5.35 -3.99 12.25
C LEU A 56 5.79 -3.83 13.70
N ARG A 57 5.25 -4.64 14.63
CA ARG A 57 5.68 -4.62 16.04
C ARG A 57 7.13 -5.08 16.23
N GLN A 58 7.62 -6.02 15.44
CA GLN A 58 9.03 -6.42 15.46
C GLN A 58 9.96 -5.27 15.03
N HIS A 59 9.45 -4.38 14.18
CA HIS A 59 10.10 -3.13 13.79
C HIS A 59 9.76 -1.94 14.71
N GLN A 60 9.26 -2.20 15.92
CA GLN A 60 8.93 -1.19 16.94
C GLN A 60 7.79 -0.22 16.57
N PHE A 61 6.99 -0.54 15.54
CA PHE A 61 5.78 0.21 15.19
C PHE A 61 4.57 -0.34 15.95
N HIS A 62 4.32 0.19 17.15
CA HIS A 62 3.25 -0.28 18.05
C HIS A 62 1.92 0.49 17.88
N GLU A 63 1.99 1.77 17.54
CA GLU A 63 0.84 2.69 17.54
C GLU A 63 0.37 3.07 16.13
N GLY A 64 0.91 2.41 15.11
CA GLY A 64 0.74 2.79 13.71
C GLY A 64 1.95 3.57 13.18
N LEU A 65 1.83 4.03 11.94
CA LEU A 65 2.87 4.75 11.22
C LEU A 65 2.29 6.09 10.74
N ALA A 66 2.98 7.19 11.02
CA ALA A 66 2.62 8.46 10.43
C ALA A 66 2.89 8.45 8.93
N GLU A 67 2.08 9.17 8.15
CA GLU A 67 2.21 9.25 6.70
C GLU A 67 3.62 9.66 6.25
N ALA A 68 4.25 10.61 6.96
CA ALA A 68 5.61 11.06 6.69
C ALA A 68 6.65 9.93 6.87
N ASP A 69 6.49 9.10 7.90
CA ASP A 69 7.38 7.96 8.15
C ASP A 69 7.22 6.90 7.07
N VAL A 70 5.98 6.66 6.63
CA VAL A 70 5.68 5.76 5.50
C VAL A 70 6.37 6.25 4.22
N ALA A 71 6.25 7.55 3.93
CA ALA A 71 6.92 8.16 2.77
C ALA A 71 8.44 8.04 2.86
N GLN A 72 9.03 8.25 4.03
CA GLN A 72 10.46 8.10 4.24
C GLN A 72 10.89 6.64 4.02
N LEU A 73 10.20 5.68 4.63
CA LEU A 73 10.50 4.26 4.51
C LEU A 73 10.40 3.76 3.06
N ALA A 74 9.40 4.22 2.31
CA ALA A 74 9.26 3.91 0.88
C ALA A 74 10.51 4.28 0.08
N ASN A 75 11.22 5.34 0.47
CA ASN A 75 12.42 5.81 -0.22
C ASN A 75 13.71 5.15 0.30
N THR A 76 13.81 4.90 1.60
CA THR A 76 15.09 4.55 2.24
C THR A 76 15.20 3.09 2.71
N SER A 77 14.10 2.42 3.05
CA SER A 77 14.14 1.10 3.70
C SER A 77 14.68 0.02 2.77
N GLN A 78 15.68 -0.75 3.21
CA GLN A 78 16.19 -1.92 2.47
C GLN A 78 15.53 -3.23 2.92
N ASP A 79 14.56 -3.15 3.84
CA ASP A 79 13.89 -4.31 4.40
C ASP A 79 12.60 -4.62 3.62
N TYR A 80 12.65 -5.70 2.84
CA TYR A 80 11.52 -6.17 2.05
C TYR A 80 10.33 -6.58 2.95
N SER A 81 10.58 -7.24 4.08
CA SER A 81 9.51 -7.71 4.98
C SER A 81 8.77 -6.53 5.59
N LEU A 82 9.51 -5.50 5.99
CA LEU A 82 8.92 -4.27 6.52
C LEU A 82 8.06 -3.57 5.47
N ILE A 83 8.58 -3.34 4.25
CA ILE A 83 7.83 -2.64 3.20
C ILE A 83 6.55 -3.40 2.85
N ARG A 84 6.64 -4.71 2.68
CA ARG A 84 5.50 -5.59 2.45
C ARG A 84 4.45 -5.52 3.57
N ALA A 85 4.89 -5.50 4.83
CA ALA A 85 4.00 -5.37 5.98
C ALA A 85 3.28 -4.01 5.99
N ILE A 86 3.98 -2.93 5.64
CA ILE A 86 3.40 -1.58 5.53
C ILE A 86 2.31 -1.56 4.44
N VAL A 87 2.59 -2.08 3.24
CA VAL A 87 1.59 -2.13 2.16
C VAL A 87 0.39 -2.97 2.59
N SER A 88 0.62 -4.12 3.23
CA SER A 88 -0.44 -4.97 3.76
C SER A 88 -1.32 -4.27 4.81
N ALA A 89 -0.70 -3.50 5.70
CA ALA A 89 -1.40 -2.69 6.70
C ALA A 89 -2.24 -1.60 6.05
N ILE A 90 -1.74 -0.92 5.02
CA ILE A 90 -2.48 0.09 4.26
C ILE A 90 -3.70 -0.56 3.56
N ILE A 91 -3.49 -1.66 2.84
CA ILE A 91 -4.58 -2.39 2.16
C ILE A 91 -5.64 -2.86 3.17
N ARG A 92 -5.23 -3.32 4.35
CA ARG A 92 -6.18 -3.74 5.39
C ARG A 92 -6.84 -2.54 6.10
N GLY A 93 -6.12 -1.44 6.22
CA GLY A 93 -6.44 -0.28 7.05
C GLY A 93 -7.63 0.54 6.58
N GLU A 94 -7.94 0.55 5.28
CA GLU A 94 -9.05 1.35 4.72
C GLU A 94 -10.38 1.11 5.42
N LYS A 95 -10.66 -0.14 5.81
CA LYS A 95 -11.88 -0.51 6.56
C LYS A 95 -12.01 0.21 7.91
N TYR A 96 -10.88 0.55 8.54
CA TYR A 96 -10.80 1.14 9.88
C TYR A 96 -10.57 2.65 9.82
N THR A 97 -9.93 3.13 8.76
CA THR A 97 -9.62 4.54 8.53
C THR A 97 -10.00 4.89 7.09
N PRO A 98 -11.29 5.16 6.82
CA PRO A 98 -11.74 5.53 5.49
C PRO A 98 -11.00 6.77 4.96
N GLY A 99 -10.55 6.73 3.71
CA GLY A 99 -9.76 7.80 3.11
C GLY A 99 -8.25 7.59 3.16
N MET A 100 -7.77 6.57 3.87
CA MET A 100 -6.35 6.26 3.93
C MET A 100 -5.80 5.95 2.53
N TRP A 101 -6.47 5.10 1.75
CA TRP A 101 -6.02 4.82 0.39
C TRP A 101 -6.10 6.07 -0.48
N GLN A 102 -7.14 6.88 -0.36
CA GLN A 102 -7.23 8.12 -1.11
C GLN A 102 -5.97 8.97 -0.88
N ALA A 103 -5.65 9.29 0.38
CA ALA A 103 -4.49 10.13 0.69
C ALA A 103 -3.21 9.54 0.08
N LEU A 104 -2.94 8.26 0.35
CA LEU A 104 -1.71 7.56 -0.06
C LEU A 104 -1.59 7.30 -1.56
N VAL A 105 -2.72 7.20 -2.27
CA VAL A 105 -2.73 7.11 -3.75
C VAL A 105 -2.50 8.49 -4.35
N GLN A 106 -3.18 9.52 -3.85
CA GLN A 106 -3.12 10.87 -4.41
C GLN A 106 -1.74 11.50 -4.26
N ASN A 107 -1.13 11.37 -3.09
CA ASN A 107 0.23 11.86 -2.82
C ASN A 107 1.32 10.97 -3.47
N GLY A 108 0.96 9.76 -3.92
CA GLY A 108 1.88 8.82 -4.57
C GLY A 108 2.71 7.96 -3.62
N ILE A 109 2.47 8.00 -2.31
CA ILE A 109 3.21 7.19 -1.33
C ILE A 109 2.98 5.69 -1.59
N LEU A 110 1.75 5.29 -1.92
CA LEU A 110 1.44 3.88 -2.19
C LEU A 110 2.12 3.37 -3.46
N LEU A 111 2.33 4.25 -4.46
CA LEU A 111 3.13 3.95 -5.64
C LEU A 111 4.59 3.73 -5.27
N ASP A 112 5.16 4.64 -4.48
CA ASP A 112 6.58 4.58 -4.09
C ASP A 112 6.87 3.32 -3.26
N LEU A 113 5.97 2.95 -2.34
CA LEU A 113 6.03 1.69 -1.59
C LEU A 113 6.03 0.48 -2.52
N LEU A 114 5.12 0.45 -3.51
CA LEU A 114 4.99 -0.71 -4.39
C LEU A 114 6.18 -0.86 -5.34
N VAL A 115 6.74 0.26 -5.82
CA VAL A 115 7.99 0.27 -6.59
C VAL A 115 9.13 -0.25 -5.71
N ARG A 116 9.23 0.23 -4.46
CA ARG A 116 10.26 -0.21 -3.53
C ARG A 116 10.18 -1.70 -3.22
N GLU A 117 8.97 -2.20 -2.97
CA GLU A 117 8.72 -3.62 -2.71
C GLU A 117 9.19 -4.50 -3.87
N ARG A 118 8.83 -4.12 -5.11
CA ARG A 118 9.28 -4.81 -6.32
C ARG A 118 10.80 -4.82 -6.43
N ASP A 119 11.44 -3.66 -6.26
CA ASP A 119 12.89 -3.52 -6.44
C ASP A 119 13.67 -4.29 -5.37
N LEU A 120 13.14 -4.40 -4.15
CA LEU A 120 13.71 -5.23 -3.09
C LEU A 120 13.50 -6.73 -3.37
N LYS A 121 12.31 -7.12 -3.84
CA LYS A 121 12.00 -8.51 -4.20
C LYS A 121 12.92 -9.05 -5.29
N GLN A 122 13.29 -8.22 -6.27
CA GLN A 122 14.20 -8.61 -7.35
C GLN A 122 15.65 -8.83 -6.88
N LYS A 123 16.00 -8.34 -5.68
CA LYS A 123 17.35 -8.49 -5.08
C LYS A 123 17.45 -9.64 -4.08
N ALA A 124 16.31 -10.19 -3.64
CA ALA A 124 16.21 -11.30 -2.69
C ALA A 124 16.27 -12.65 -3.41
#